data_AF-A0A351V9B3-F1
#
_entry.id   AF-A0A351V9B3-F1
#
_cell.length_a   1.000
_cell.length_b   1.000
_cell.length_c   1.000
_cell.angle_alpha   90.00
_cell.angle_beta   90.00
_cell.angle_gamma   90.00
#
_symmetry.space_group_name_H-M   'P 1'
#
loop_
_entity.id
_entity.type
_entity.pdbx_description
1 polymer ?
#
loop_
_entity_poly.entity_id
_entity_poly.type
_entity_poly.pdbx_seq_one_letter_code
_entity_poly.pdbx_strand_id
1 'polypeptide(L)'
;MSKEAEWDKRFNIGIDSIDNAHRKLFSIVHRLIHLSKDENNGPWACAEGIKFFKNYTIEHFTDEEAYMQSIGYKGYEIHKRLHDDMRYKTLPALEKDLTESNYSQESIQHFLGICLGWLTAHILIEDRAITGKISNRWKTDHAGADMNVLENALTVTIKKIFGLQPEIVSEHYSGEDFGTSMIIRLTYYSTAKKKVQIFIVLEKSLVLRAVSAMTDIPLDKMDKLVMNAGMELSLRIMKQLGIHCLLSSQYQLESRHFMTPEQFRKTFYLEIFDYSLLFNTGHGYFAFCIKLV
;
A
#
# COMPACT_ATOMS: atom_id res chain seq x y z
N MET A 1 -33.60 -5.66 0.10
CA MET A 1 -32.82 -5.54 1.36
C MET A 1 -31.49 -6.21 1.12
N SER A 2 -30.40 -5.44 1.03
CA SER A 2 -29.05 -6.01 0.94
C SER A 2 -28.79 -6.78 2.24
N LYS A 3 -28.41 -8.05 2.12
CA LYS A 3 -27.92 -8.82 3.26
C LYS A 3 -26.72 -8.04 3.82
N GLU A 4 -26.84 -7.49 5.03
CA GLU A 4 -25.67 -7.01 5.76
C GLU A 4 -24.66 -8.16 5.78
N ALA A 5 -23.44 -7.91 5.32
CA ALA A 5 -22.38 -8.89 5.46
C ALA A 5 -22.22 -9.18 6.95
N GLU A 6 -22.33 -10.46 7.32
CA GLU A 6 -22.17 -10.87 8.72
C GLU A 6 -20.78 -10.46 9.21
N TRP A 7 -20.73 -9.78 10.35
CA TRP A 7 -19.49 -9.38 10.98
C TRP A 7 -18.63 -10.61 11.31
N ASP A 8 -17.42 -10.67 10.75
CA ASP A 8 -16.47 -11.73 11.07
C ASP A 8 -15.83 -11.43 12.44
N LYS A 9 -16.11 -12.31 13.42
CA LYS A 9 -15.60 -12.20 14.79
C LYS A 9 -14.08 -12.18 14.87
N ARG A 10 -13.36 -12.59 13.81
CA ARG A 10 -11.89 -12.48 13.76
C ARG A 10 -11.38 -11.04 13.90
N PHE A 11 -12.21 -10.05 13.57
CA PHE A 11 -11.89 -8.62 13.68
C PHE A 11 -12.18 -8.04 15.07
N ASN A 12 -12.76 -8.83 15.98
CA ASN A 12 -12.87 -8.41 17.38
C ASN A 12 -11.50 -8.49 18.06
N ILE A 13 -11.06 -7.36 18.62
CA ILE A 13 -9.89 -7.29 19.49
C ILE A 13 -10.30 -7.45 20.97
N GLY A 14 -11.59 -7.30 21.29
CA GLY A 14 -12.13 -7.45 22.65
C GLY A 14 -12.15 -6.15 23.45
N ILE A 15 -12.14 -5.01 22.76
CA ILE A 15 -12.34 -3.67 23.33
C ILE A 15 -13.60 -3.12 22.67
N ASP A 16 -14.71 -3.06 23.42
CA ASP A 16 -16.04 -2.85 22.85
C ASP A 16 -16.17 -1.55 22.04
N SER A 17 -15.58 -0.46 22.50
CA SER A 17 -15.60 0.83 21.79
C SER A 17 -14.92 0.72 20.41
N ILE A 18 -13.74 0.11 20.36
CA ILE A 18 -12.96 -0.08 19.14
C ILE A 18 -13.64 -1.11 18.21
N ASP A 19 -14.11 -2.24 18.76
CA ASP A 19 -14.83 -3.26 17.98
C ASP A 19 -16.12 -2.71 17.34
N ASN A 20 -16.82 -1.79 18.03
CA ASN A 20 -17.97 -1.08 17.47
C ASN A 20 -17.56 -0.11 16.35
N ALA A 21 -16.42 0.58 16.50
CA ALA A 21 -15.90 1.45 15.46
C ALA A 21 -15.53 0.67 14.20
N HIS A 22 -14.85 -0.47 14.33
CA HIS A 22 -14.54 -1.35 13.20
C HIS A 22 -15.80 -1.85 12.48
N ARG A 23 -16.82 -2.31 13.23
CA ARG A 23 -18.11 -2.71 12.65
C ARG A 23 -18.72 -1.61 11.80
N LYS A 24 -18.69 -0.37 12.28
CA LYS A 24 -19.22 0.77 11.55
C LYS A 24 -18.38 1.11 10.31
N LEU A 25 -17.05 1.04 10.38
CA LEU A 25 -16.18 1.21 9.21
C LEU A 25 -16.46 0.17 8.12
N PHE A 26 -16.55 -1.11 8.47
CA PHE A 26 -16.90 -2.16 7.51
C PHE A 26 -18.30 -1.98 6.93
N SER A 27 -19.28 -1.55 7.73
CA SER A 27 -20.63 -1.24 7.24
C SER A 27 -20.61 -0.12 6.18
N ILE A 28 -19.82 0.94 6.41
CA ILE A 28 -19.63 2.03 5.43
C ILE A 28 -19.00 1.50 4.14
N VAL A 29 -17.93 0.71 4.23
CA VAL A 29 -17.25 0.10 3.07
C VAL A 29 -18.21 -0.80 2.29
N HIS A 30 -18.97 -1.67 2.96
CA HIS A 30 -19.96 -2.53 2.29
C HIS A 30 -21.03 -1.71 1.56
N ARG A 31 -21.53 -0.65 2.19
CA ARG A 31 -22.50 0.24 1.55
C ARG A 31 -21.90 0.91 0.31
N LEU A 32 -20.65 1.37 0.37
CA LEU A 32 -19.95 1.93 -0.77
C LEU A 32 -19.74 0.92 -1.91
N ILE A 33 -19.39 -0.33 -1.60
CA ILE A 33 -19.28 -1.41 -2.60
C ILE A 33 -20.63 -1.67 -3.29
N HIS A 34 -21.73 -1.59 -2.56
CA HIS A 34 -23.07 -1.73 -3.15
C HIS A 34 -23.42 -0.53 -4.02
N LEU A 35 -23.15 0.70 -3.55
CA LEU A 35 -23.39 1.92 -4.31
C LEU A 35 -22.59 1.95 -5.61
N SER A 36 -21.33 1.52 -5.59
CA SER A 36 -20.43 1.52 -6.74
C SER A 36 -20.76 0.49 -7.83
N LYS A 37 -21.67 -0.45 -7.55
CA LYS A 37 -22.09 -1.50 -8.49
C LYS A 37 -23.36 -1.15 -9.27
N ASP A 38 -24.12 -0.18 -8.80
CA ASP A 38 -25.37 0.23 -9.45
C ASP A 38 -25.11 1.50 -10.25
N GLU A 39 -25.12 1.35 -11.57
CA GLU A 39 -24.87 2.43 -12.54
C GLU A 39 -25.91 3.57 -12.45
N ASN A 40 -27.06 3.35 -11.78
CA ASN A 40 -28.06 4.39 -11.56
C ASN A 40 -27.73 5.27 -10.34
N ASN A 41 -26.81 4.85 -9.48
CA ASN A 41 -26.33 5.70 -8.40
C ASN A 41 -25.34 6.71 -8.98
N GLY A 42 -25.72 7.99 -8.93
CA GLY A 42 -24.86 9.06 -9.43
C GLY A 42 -23.51 9.12 -8.69
N PRO A 43 -22.43 9.58 -9.34
CA PRO A 43 -21.10 9.78 -8.74
C PRO A 43 -21.13 10.53 -7.40
N TRP A 44 -22.12 11.42 -7.23
CA TRP A 44 -22.36 12.17 -6.01
C TRP A 44 -22.64 11.29 -4.77
N ALA A 45 -23.41 10.21 -4.91
CA ALA A 45 -23.70 9.31 -3.79
C ALA A 45 -22.45 8.56 -3.30
N CYS A 46 -21.56 8.18 -4.24
CA CYS A 46 -20.28 7.58 -3.91
C CYS A 46 -19.35 8.62 -3.25
N ALA A 47 -19.29 9.84 -3.77
CA ALA A 47 -18.49 10.92 -3.21
C ALA A 47 -18.85 11.23 -1.74
N GLU A 48 -20.15 11.37 -1.44
CA GLU A 48 -20.60 11.60 -0.05
C GLU A 48 -20.33 10.41 0.86
N GLY A 49 -20.49 9.18 0.37
CA GLY A 49 -20.15 7.98 1.14
C GLY A 49 -18.65 7.88 1.46
N ILE A 50 -17.80 8.26 0.51
CA ILE A 50 -16.33 8.28 0.68
C ILE A 50 -15.92 9.37 1.68
N LYS A 51 -16.54 10.55 1.60
CA LYS A 51 -16.35 11.61 2.59
C LYS A 51 -16.77 11.18 4.00
N PHE A 52 -17.89 10.47 4.11
CA PHE A 52 -18.35 9.91 5.38
C PHE A 52 -17.37 8.86 5.93
N PHE A 53 -16.87 7.95 5.07
CA PHE A 53 -15.84 6.99 5.45
C PHE A 53 -14.60 7.70 6.02
N LYS A 54 -14.05 8.66 5.28
CA LYS A 54 -12.87 9.44 5.71
C LYS A 54 -13.07 10.08 7.08
N ASN A 55 -14.18 10.80 7.28
CA ASN A 55 -14.45 11.47 8.55
C ASN A 55 -14.54 10.47 9.71
N TYR A 56 -15.23 9.34 9.49
CA TYR A 56 -15.39 8.33 10.53
C TYR A 56 -14.08 7.59 10.84
N THR A 57 -13.23 7.36 9.84
CA THR A 57 -11.87 6.82 10.04
C THR A 57 -11.03 7.74 10.91
N ILE A 58 -11.08 9.06 10.69
CA ILE A 58 -10.31 10.04 11.47
C ILE A 58 -10.82 10.09 12.93
N GLU A 59 -12.14 10.06 13.13
CA GLU A 59 -12.76 9.97 14.46
C GLU A 59 -12.32 8.71 15.20
N HIS A 60 -12.41 7.55 14.54
CA HIS A 60 -11.98 6.28 15.09
C HIS A 60 -10.51 6.28 15.52
N PHE A 61 -9.60 6.77 14.67
CA PHE A 61 -8.18 6.89 15.02
C PHE A 61 -7.97 7.79 16.24
N THR A 62 -8.71 8.89 16.34
CA THR A 62 -8.61 9.81 17.47
C THR A 62 -9.02 9.13 18.78
N ASP A 63 -10.13 8.39 18.77
CA ASP A 63 -10.63 7.66 19.94
C ASP A 63 -9.71 6.52 20.36
N GLU A 64 -9.16 5.77 19.40
CA GLU A 64 -8.22 4.68 19.65
C GLU A 64 -6.87 5.21 20.17
N GLU A 65 -6.36 6.31 19.60
CA GLU A 65 -5.16 6.99 20.09
C GLU A 65 -5.33 7.44 21.55
N ALA A 66 -6.47 8.04 21.90
CA ALA A 66 -6.79 8.43 23.27
C ALA A 66 -6.87 7.22 24.21
N TYR A 67 -7.49 6.12 23.75
CA TYR A 67 -7.55 4.87 24.51
C TYR A 67 -6.14 4.30 24.75
N MET A 68 -5.30 4.20 23.72
CA MET A 68 -3.92 3.71 23.83
C MET A 68 -3.10 4.52 24.83
N GLN A 69 -3.21 5.85 24.80
CA GLN A 69 -2.56 6.73 25.76
C GLN A 69 -3.06 6.48 27.19
N SER A 70 -4.38 6.30 27.38
CA SER A 70 -4.98 6.09 28.70
C SER A 70 -4.49 4.82 29.41
N ILE A 71 -4.11 3.80 28.64
CA ILE A 71 -3.58 2.53 29.17
C ILE A 71 -2.05 2.46 29.15
N GLY A 72 -1.36 3.52 28.72
CA GLY A 72 0.09 3.55 28.59
C GLY A 72 0.64 2.53 27.59
N TYR A 73 -0.06 2.32 26.47
CA TYR A 73 0.34 1.34 25.46
C TYR A 73 1.73 1.64 24.89
N LYS A 74 2.67 0.72 25.09
CA LYS A 74 4.08 0.89 24.69
C LYS A 74 4.29 1.09 23.19
N GLY A 75 3.38 0.59 22.35
CA GLY A 75 3.46 0.71 20.90
C GLY A 75 2.80 1.96 20.31
N TYR A 76 2.34 2.89 21.15
CA TYR A 76 1.54 4.06 20.75
C TYR A 76 2.18 4.87 19.61
N GLU A 77 3.46 5.22 19.72
CA GLU A 77 4.14 6.08 18.75
C GLU A 77 4.21 5.48 17.34
N ILE A 78 4.34 4.16 17.23
CA ILE A 78 4.36 3.48 15.93
C ILE A 78 2.93 3.39 15.39
N HIS A 79 1.98 2.96 16.21
CA HIS A 79 0.58 2.83 15.81
C HIS A 79 0.01 4.18 15.35
N LYS A 80 0.28 5.26 16.10
CA LYS A 80 -0.13 6.63 15.72
C LYS A 80 0.46 7.05 14.38
N ARG A 81 1.69 6.65 14.06
CA ARG A 81 2.29 6.96 12.75
C ARG A 81 1.58 6.26 11.60
N LEU A 82 1.13 5.02 11.79
CA LEU A 82 0.27 4.34 10.81
C LEU A 82 -1.05 5.09 10.59
N HIS A 83 -1.65 5.60 11.67
CA HIS A 83 -2.85 6.46 11.58
C HIS A 83 -2.56 7.78 10.85
N ASP A 84 -1.44 8.44 11.18
CA ASP A 84 -1.04 9.71 10.57
C ASP A 84 -0.74 9.54 9.08
N ASP A 85 -0.09 8.45 8.67
CA ASP A 85 0.14 8.13 7.25
C ASP A 85 -1.19 7.96 6.52
N MET A 86 -2.11 7.16 7.07
CA MET A 86 -3.43 6.96 6.46
C MET A 86 -4.21 8.28 6.38
N ARG A 87 -4.17 9.09 7.45
CA ARG A 87 -4.90 10.36 7.59
C ARG A 87 -4.37 11.46 6.66
N TYR A 88 -3.06 11.63 6.59
CA TYR A 88 -2.43 12.79 5.96
C TYR A 88 -1.76 12.50 4.62
N LYS A 89 -1.54 11.23 4.25
CA LYS A 89 -0.94 10.83 2.97
C LYS A 89 -1.90 9.97 2.14
N THR A 90 -2.31 8.82 2.67
CA THR A 90 -3.08 7.84 1.89
C THR A 90 -4.45 8.38 1.48
N LEU A 91 -5.29 8.81 2.44
CA LEU A 91 -6.64 9.30 2.15
C LEU A 91 -6.62 10.54 1.22
N PRO A 92 -5.76 11.56 1.41
CA PRO A 92 -5.65 12.67 0.48
C PRO A 92 -5.25 12.26 -0.95
N ALA A 93 -4.29 11.33 -1.09
CA ALA A 93 -3.86 10.86 -2.42
C ALA A 93 -4.99 10.13 -3.15
N LEU A 94 -5.75 9.28 -2.45
CA LEU A 94 -6.90 8.58 -3.02
C LEU A 94 -8.05 9.54 -3.35
N GLU A 95 -8.28 10.58 -2.54
CA GLU A 95 -9.30 11.60 -2.80
C GLU A 95 -8.97 12.43 -4.04
N LYS A 96 -7.69 12.72 -4.26
CA LYS A 96 -7.20 13.36 -5.49
C LYS A 96 -7.48 12.49 -6.71
N ASP A 97 -7.13 11.20 -6.68
CA ASP A 97 -7.41 10.25 -7.78
C ASP A 97 -8.91 10.15 -8.11
N LEU A 98 -9.76 10.12 -7.09
CA LEU A 98 -11.21 10.14 -7.26
C LEU A 98 -11.68 11.42 -7.94
N THR A 99 -11.15 12.57 -7.53
CA THR A 99 -11.55 13.87 -8.09
C THR A 99 -11.07 14.03 -9.54
N GLU A 100 -9.81 13.69 -9.83
CA GLU A 100 -9.20 13.82 -11.16
C GLU A 100 -9.83 12.86 -12.18
N SER A 101 -10.28 11.69 -11.74
CA SER A 101 -11.01 10.73 -12.59
C SER A 101 -12.51 11.00 -12.70
N ASN A 102 -13.01 12.07 -12.07
CA ASN A 102 -14.44 12.37 -11.94
C ASN A 102 -15.24 11.18 -11.36
N TYR A 103 -14.69 10.56 -10.31
CA TYR A 103 -15.25 9.40 -9.62
C TYR A 103 -15.57 8.25 -10.57
N SER A 104 -14.62 7.91 -11.45
CA SER A 104 -14.75 6.76 -12.34
C SER A 104 -14.97 5.47 -11.53
N GLN A 105 -15.65 4.48 -12.10
CA GLN A 105 -15.87 3.20 -11.41
C GLN A 105 -14.56 2.54 -10.98
N GLU A 106 -13.51 2.65 -11.80
CA GLU A 106 -12.17 2.14 -11.50
C GLU A 106 -11.56 2.84 -10.27
N SER A 107 -11.61 4.18 -10.20
CA SER A 107 -11.08 4.93 -9.05
C SER A 107 -11.82 4.65 -7.75
N ILE A 108 -13.15 4.42 -7.82
CA ILE A 108 -13.96 4.04 -6.65
C ILE A 108 -13.59 2.64 -6.18
N GLN A 109 -13.50 1.67 -7.09
CA GLN A 109 -13.07 0.31 -6.75
C GLN A 109 -11.67 0.30 -6.16
N HIS A 110 -10.78 1.13 -6.69
CA HIS A 110 -9.44 1.29 -6.20
C HIS A 110 -9.39 1.86 -4.77
N PHE A 111 -10.09 2.98 -4.53
CA PHE A 111 -10.24 3.57 -3.19
C PHE A 111 -10.71 2.51 -2.18
N LEU A 112 -11.75 1.75 -2.54
CA LEU A 112 -12.32 0.71 -1.68
C LEU A 112 -11.35 -0.45 -1.47
N GLY A 113 -10.59 -0.85 -2.49
CA GLY A 113 -9.58 -1.90 -2.41
C GLY A 113 -8.47 -1.58 -1.41
N ILE A 114 -7.90 -0.37 -1.51
CA ILE A 114 -6.86 0.09 -0.59
C ILE A 114 -7.41 0.22 0.83
N CYS A 115 -8.55 0.90 1.01
CA CYS A 115 -9.12 1.12 2.34
C CYS A 115 -9.52 -0.19 3.03
N LEU A 116 -10.12 -1.14 2.29
CA LEU A 116 -10.50 -2.44 2.83
C LEU A 116 -9.27 -3.28 3.19
N GLY A 117 -8.24 -3.26 2.34
CA GLY A 117 -6.98 -3.94 2.58
C GLY A 117 -6.28 -3.43 3.83
N TRP A 118 -6.09 -2.11 3.91
CA TRP A 118 -5.46 -1.43 5.05
C TRP A 118 -6.22 -1.72 6.34
N LEU A 119 -7.54 -1.49 6.36
CA LEU A 119 -8.38 -1.72 7.55
C LEU A 119 -8.30 -3.18 8.03
N THR A 120 -8.38 -4.14 7.11
CA THR A 120 -8.31 -5.56 7.43
C THR A 120 -6.96 -5.94 8.05
N ALA A 121 -5.86 -5.48 7.46
CA ALA A 121 -4.51 -5.76 7.96
C ALA A 121 -4.25 -5.08 9.30
N HIS A 122 -4.62 -3.80 9.41
CA HIS A 122 -4.43 -2.98 10.60
C HIS A 122 -5.12 -3.60 11.82
N ILE A 123 -6.41 -3.95 11.72
CA ILE A 123 -7.16 -4.57 12.82
C ILE A 123 -6.54 -5.90 13.26
N LEU A 124 -6.15 -6.74 12.30
CA LEU A 124 -5.67 -8.08 12.61
C LEU A 124 -4.26 -8.10 13.19
N ILE A 125 -3.47 -7.05 12.95
CA ILE A 125 -2.05 -6.98 13.29
C ILE A 125 -1.81 -5.95 14.39
N GLU A 126 -2.18 -4.69 14.15
CA GLU A 126 -1.83 -3.53 14.98
C GLU A 126 -2.82 -3.35 16.14
N ASP A 127 -4.12 -3.27 15.86
CA ASP A 127 -5.14 -3.02 16.91
C ASP A 127 -5.20 -4.20 17.87
N ARG A 128 -5.06 -5.42 17.34
CA ARG A 128 -4.98 -6.62 18.18
C ARG A 128 -3.73 -6.60 19.08
N ALA A 129 -2.63 -5.96 18.68
CA ALA A 129 -1.45 -5.83 19.52
C ALA A 129 -1.66 -4.90 20.73
N ILE A 130 -2.66 -4.00 20.70
CA ILE A 130 -3.05 -3.15 21.84
C ILE A 130 -3.45 -4.02 23.05
N THR A 131 -4.05 -5.18 22.79
CA THR A 131 -4.49 -6.12 23.85
C THR A 131 -3.34 -6.79 24.60
N GLY A 132 -2.09 -6.66 24.12
CA GLY A 132 -0.91 -7.34 24.65
C GLY A 132 -0.87 -8.86 24.40
N LYS A 133 -1.87 -9.43 23.72
CA LYS A 133 -1.93 -10.86 23.39
C LYS A 133 -1.06 -11.24 22.19
N ILE A 134 -0.70 -10.26 21.35
CA ILE A 134 0.14 -10.42 20.18
C ILE A 134 1.25 -9.37 20.24
N SER A 135 2.47 -9.77 19.92
CA SER A 135 3.61 -8.87 19.81
C SER A 135 3.46 -7.93 18.61
N ASN A 136 3.80 -6.65 18.79
CA ASN A 136 3.91 -5.71 17.68
C ASN A 136 4.93 -6.26 16.64
N ARG A 137 4.57 -6.22 15.34
CA ARG A 137 5.40 -6.76 14.25
C ARG A 137 6.59 -5.86 13.88
N TRP A 138 6.57 -4.60 14.29
CA TRP A 138 7.61 -3.63 14.00
C TRP A 138 8.73 -3.73 15.05
N LYS A 139 9.84 -4.40 14.70
CA LYS A 139 11.01 -4.61 15.58
C LYS A 139 11.80 -3.33 15.84
N THR A 140 11.89 -2.49 14.82
CA THR A 140 12.58 -1.20 14.81
C THR A 140 11.93 -0.38 13.71
N ASP A 141 11.38 0.76 14.09
CA ASP A 141 11.00 1.74 13.10
C ASP A 141 12.28 2.32 12.47
N HIS A 142 12.47 2.10 11.17
CA HIS A 142 13.54 2.76 10.42
C HIS A 142 13.20 4.22 10.10
N ALA A 143 12.07 4.75 10.61
CA ALA A 143 11.71 6.16 10.50
C ALA A 143 12.85 7.08 10.95
N GLY A 144 13.17 8.02 10.08
CA GLY A 144 14.28 8.93 10.24
C GLY A 144 15.01 9.17 8.93
N ALA A 145 16.29 9.54 9.03
CA ALA A 145 17.10 9.95 7.88
C ALA A 145 17.21 8.87 6.79
N ASP A 146 17.26 7.58 7.16
CA ASP A 146 17.44 6.48 6.20
C ASP A 146 16.19 6.23 5.34
N MET A 147 14.99 6.28 5.92
CA MET A 147 13.72 6.23 5.19
C MET A 147 13.59 7.41 4.22
N ASN A 148 13.88 8.63 4.68
CA ASN A 148 13.83 9.83 3.84
C ASN A 148 14.83 9.73 2.67
N VAL A 149 16.00 9.14 2.88
CA VAL A 149 16.98 8.91 1.80
C VAL A 149 16.43 7.92 0.77
N LEU A 150 15.84 6.80 1.22
CA LEU A 150 15.27 5.81 0.30
C LEU A 150 14.07 6.38 -0.47
N GLU A 151 13.15 7.06 0.21
CA GLU A 151 11.99 7.72 -0.41
C GLU A 151 12.44 8.74 -1.47
N ASN A 152 13.39 9.61 -1.14
CA ASN A 152 13.91 10.60 -2.08
C ASN A 152 14.60 9.92 -3.28
N ALA A 153 15.40 8.87 -3.03
CA ALA A 153 16.06 8.12 -4.10
C ALA A 153 15.04 7.43 -5.02
N LEU A 154 13.96 6.87 -4.48
CA LEU A 154 12.86 6.28 -5.25
C LEU A 154 12.10 7.35 -6.04
N THR A 155 11.76 8.47 -5.42
CA THR A 155 11.07 9.60 -6.05
C THR A 155 11.86 10.12 -7.25
N VAL A 156 13.16 10.38 -7.08
CA VAL A 156 14.06 10.80 -8.17
C VAL A 156 14.15 9.73 -9.26
N THR A 157 14.23 8.46 -8.87
CA THR A 157 14.36 7.34 -9.82
C THR A 157 13.10 7.16 -10.66
N ILE A 158 11.92 7.18 -10.03
CA ILE A 158 10.63 7.07 -10.72
C ILE A 158 10.45 8.26 -11.67
N LYS A 159 10.76 9.48 -11.23
CA LYS A 159 10.72 10.67 -12.07
C LYS A 159 11.60 10.55 -13.31
N LYS A 160 12.79 10.00 -13.15
CA LYS A 160 13.75 9.83 -14.25
C LYS A 160 13.36 8.70 -15.22
N ILE A 161 12.82 7.60 -14.71
CA ILE A 161 12.51 6.42 -15.53
C ILE A 161 11.14 6.53 -16.20
N PHE A 162 10.13 7.03 -15.49
CA PHE A 162 8.75 7.09 -15.97
C PHE A 162 8.32 8.49 -16.43
N GLY A 163 9.11 9.53 -16.14
CA GLY A 163 8.71 10.92 -16.44
C GLY A 163 7.54 11.41 -15.58
N LEU A 164 7.34 10.81 -14.41
CA LEU A 164 6.19 11.05 -13.52
C LEU A 164 6.61 11.77 -12.24
N GLN A 165 5.69 12.51 -11.61
CA GLN A 165 5.90 12.99 -10.24
C GLN A 165 5.19 12.01 -9.30
N PRO A 166 5.92 11.10 -8.63
CA PRO A 166 5.29 10.23 -7.66
C PRO A 166 4.99 10.99 -6.37
N GLU A 167 3.88 10.63 -5.73
CA GLU A 167 3.49 11.07 -4.40
C GLU A 167 3.48 9.84 -3.49
N ILE A 168 4.08 9.95 -2.31
CA ILE A 168 4.04 8.86 -1.33
C ILE A 168 2.63 8.72 -0.77
N VAL A 169 2.10 7.51 -0.85
CA VAL A 169 0.76 7.16 -0.38
C VAL A 169 0.87 6.51 0.99
N SER A 170 1.85 5.64 1.20
CA SER A 170 2.08 4.96 2.47
C SER A 170 3.57 4.67 2.67
N GLU A 171 4.09 4.96 3.87
CA GLU A 171 5.43 4.53 4.31
C GLU A 171 5.41 3.11 4.92
N HIS A 172 4.21 2.56 5.12
CA HIS A 172 3.92 1.29 5.75
C HIS A 172 2.90 0.51 4.93
N TYR A 173 3.16 0.37 3.62
CA TYR A 173 2.35 -0.45 2.73
C TYR A 173 2.15 -1.82 3.37
N SER A 174 0.91 -2.30 3.40
CA SER A 174 0.51 -3.50 4.15
C SER A 174 0.03 -4.64 3.24
N GLY A 175 0.36 -4.56 1.94
CA GLY A 175 -0.01 -5.58 0.96
C GLY A 175 -1.42 -5.39 0.39
N GLU A 176 -1.94 -4.16 0.47
CA GLU A 176 -3.25 -3.76 -0.05
C GLU A 176 -3.37 -4.03 -1.57
N ASP A 177 -4.57 -4.36 -2.01
CA ASP A 177 -4.84 -4.56 -3.43
C ASP A 177 -5.13 -3.21 -4.11
N PHE A 178 -4.17 -2.74 -4.91
CA PHE A 178 -4.30 -1.53 -5.74
C PHE A 178 -4.51 -1.85 -7.23
N GLY A 179 -4.98 -3.06 -7.53
CA GLY A 179 -5.35 -3.48 -8.88
C GLY A 179 -4.38 -4.47 -9.53
N THR A 180 -4.65 -4.78 -10.80
CA THR A 180 -3.90 -5.80 -11.54
C THR A 180 -2.45 -5.34 -11.68
N SER A 181 -1.53 -6.08 -11.06
CA SER A 181 -0.15 -5.64 -10.91
C SER A 181 0.84 -6.70 -11.37
N MET A 182 1.96 -6.22 -11.89
CA MET A 182 3.16 -7.00 -12.14
C MET A 182 4.02 -7.00 -10.87
N ILE A 183 4.29 -8.20 -10.34
CA ILE A 183 5.02 -8.38 -9.09
C ILE A 183 6.36 -9.06 -9.37
N ILE A 184 7.44 -8.42 -8.92
CA ILE A 184 8.81 -8.92 -9.10
C ILE A 184 9.49 -9.04 -7.75
N ARG A 185 10.11 -10.20 -7.53
CA ARG A 185 11.06 -10.41 -6.43
C ARG A 185 12.47 -10.50 -6.94
N LEU A 186 13.32 -9.64 -6.41
CA LEU A 186 14.76 -9.63 -6.63
C LEU A 186 15.45 -10.11 -5.36
N THR A 187 16.41 -11.02 -5.50
CA THR A 187 17.23 -11.50 -4.39
C THR A 187 18.66 -11.07 -4.61
N TYR A 188 19.21 -10.36 -3.63
CA TYR A 188 20.59 -9.88 -3.60
C TYR A 188 21.34 -10.52 -2.43
N TYR A 189 22.66 -10.61 -2.56
CA TYR A 189 23.57 -10.89 -1.46
C TYR A 189 24.54 -9.74 -1.29
N SER A 190 24.75 -9.34 -0.05
CA SER A 190 25.83 -8.43 0.30
C SER A 190 27.20 -9.11 0.18
N THR A 191 28.27 -8.31 0.15
CA THR A 191 29.65 -8.81 0.29
C THR A 191 29.86 -9.66 1.54
N ALA A 192 29.09 -9.42 2.61
CA ALA A 192 29.07 -10.20 3.84
C ALA A 192 28.16 -11.45 3.77
N LYS A 193 27.69 -11.84 2.58
CA LYS A 193 26.76 -12.96 2.33
C LYS A 193 25.42 -12.88 3.06
N LYS A 194 25.05 -11.72 3.60
CA LYS A 194 23.68 -11.47 4.07
C LYS A 194 22.74 -11.32 2.89
N LYS A 195 21.56 -11.93 2.99
CA LYS A 195 20.58 -11.97 1.91
C LYS A 195 19.65 -10.77 2.05
N VAL A 196 19.31 -10.15 0.92
CA VAL A 196 18.33 -9.06 0.85
C VAL A 196 17.32 -9.41 -0.22
N GLN A 197 16.04 -9.33 0.10
CA GLN A 197 14.95 -9.55 -0.84
C GLN A 197 14.24 -8.23 -1.07
N ILE A 198 14.03 -7.89 -2.34
CA ILE A 198 13.37 -6.66 -2.76
C ILE A 198 12.17 -7.05 -3.60
N PHE A 199 11.04 -6.40 -3.33
CA PHE A 199 9.78 -6.63 -4.00
C PHE A 199 9.37 -5.33 -4.68
N ILE A 200 9.18 -5.41 -5.99
CA ILE A 200 8.70 -4.33 -6.83
C ILE A 200 7.34 -4.72 -7.35
N VAL A 201 6.33 -3.91 -7.06
CA VAL A 201 4.96 -4.10 -7.52
C VAL A 201 4.58 -2.89 -8.36
N LEU A 202 4.25 -3.13 -9.63
CA LEU A 202 3.88 -2.10 -10.60
C LEU A 202 2.47 -2.38 -11.09
N GLU A 203 1.57 -1.41 -10.95
CA GLU A 203 0.24 -1.53 -11.52
C GLU A 203 0.30 -1.65 -13.06
N LYS A 204 -0.61 -2.42 -13.64
CA LYS A 204 -0.70 -2.66 -15.09
C LYS A 204 -0.70 -1.35 -15.89
N SER A 205 -1.47 -0.37 -15.45
CA SER A 205 -1.60 0.95 -16.08
C SER A 205 -0.24 1.66 -16.20
N LEU A 206 0.54 1.65 -15.12
CA LEU A 206 1.88 2.23 -15.06
C LEU A 206 2.85 1.55 -16.02
N VAL A 207 2.88 0.21 -16.04
CA VAL A 207 3.78 -0.55 -16.94
C VAL A 207 3.41 -0.31 -18.40
N LEU A 208 2.13 -0.42 -18.75
CA LEU A 208 1.67 -0.20 -20.12
C LEU A 208 2.01 1.20 -20.61
N ARG A 209 1.73 2.22 -19.81
CA ARG A 209 2.07 3.61 -20.16
C ARG A 209 3.57 3.78 -20.36
N ALA A 210 4.39 3.23 -19.48
CA ALA A 210 5.84 3.33 -19.58
C ALA A 210 6.36 2.72 -20.88
N VAL A 211 5.90 1.51 -21.21
CA VAL A 211 6.34 0.80 -22.43
C VAL A 211 5.78 1.48 -23.68
N SER A 212 4.52 1.90 -23.67
CA SER A 212 3.92 2.66 -24.77
C SER A 212 4.66 3.95 -25.07
N ALA A 213 5.06 4.69 -24.04
CA ALA A 213 5.84 5.91 -24.22
C ALA A 213 7.24 5.66 -24.81
N MET A 214 7.82 4.49 -24.57
CA MET A 214 9.14 4.11 -25.12
C MET A 214 9.07 3.64 -26.57
N THR A 215 7.95 3.05 -26.99
CA THR A 215 7.76 2.51 -28.34
C THR A 215 7.00 3.45 -29.28
N ASP A 216 6.36 4.49 -28.74
CA ASP A 216 5.37 5.34 -29.43
C ASP A 216 4.18 4.52 -29.98
N ILE A 217 3.87 3.40 -29.32
CA ILE A 217 2.77 2.50 -29.70
C ILE A 217 1.81 2.34 -28.51
N PRO A 218 0.50 2.58 -28.68
CA PRO A 218 -0.48 2.30 -27.63
C PRO A 218 -0.56 0.80 -27.33
N LEU A 219 -0.37 0.41 -26.07
CA LEU A 219 -0.44 -0.98 -25.60
C LEU A 219 -1.52 -1.10 -24.52
N ASP A 220 -2.32 -2.16 -24.59
CA ASP A 220 -3.46 -2.42 -23.70
C ASP A 220 -3.35 -3.75 -22.93
N LYS A 221 -2.35 -4.57 -23.27
CA LYS A 221 -2.16 -5.94 -22.79
C LYS A 221 -0.80 -6.17 -22.16
N MET A 222 -0.79 -6.86 -21.02
CA MET A 222 0.44 -7.33 -20.35
C MET A 222 0.97 -8.59 -21.02
N ASP A 223 1.36 -8.49 -22.29
CA ASP A 223 1.95 -9.61 -23.03
C ASP A 223 3.42 -9.84 -22.66
N LYS A 224 4.07 -10.81 -23.31
CA LYS A 224 5.47 -11.17 -23.01
C LYS A 224 6.44 -10.00 -23.24
N LEU A 225 6.17 -9.11 -24.20
CA LEU A 225 7.02 -7.95 -24.47
C LEU A 225 6.89 -6.96 -23.30
N VAL A 226 5.66 -6.62 -22.92
CA VAL A 226 5.39 -5.67 -21.83
C VAL A 226 5.93 -6.20 -20.50
N MET A 227 5.71 -7.48 -20.20
CA MET A 227 6.22 -8.12 -18.98
C MET A 227 7.75 -8.10 -18.92
N ASN A 228 8.44 -8.41 -20.02
CA ASN A 228 9.91 -8.36 -20.05
C ASN A 228 10.44 -6.92 -19.93
N ALA A 229 9.79 -5.95 -20.57
CA ALA A 229 10.14 -4.54 -20.45
C ALA A 229 9.97 -4.04 -19.00
N GLY A 230 8.86 -4.40 -18.34
CA GLY A 230 8.64 -4.10 -16.92
C GLY A 230 9.72 -4.69 -16.01
N MET A 231 10.23 -5.89 -16.32
CA MET A 231 11.33 -6.52 -15.57
C MET A 231 12.63 -5.73 -15.72
N GLU A 232 12.98 -5.37 -16.95
CA GLU A 232 14.20 -4.58 -17.20
C GLU A 232 14.09 -3.16 -16.61
N LEU A 233 12.91 -2.55 -16.61
CA LEU A 233 12.66 -1.29 -15.90
C LEU A 233 12.85 -1.43 -14.40
N SER A 234 12.36 -2.52 -13.80
CA SER A 234 12.54 -2.79 -12.37
C SER A 234 14.01 -2.99 -11.98
N LEU A 235 14.79 -3.66 -12.83
CA LEU A 235 16.24 -3.78 -12.65
C LEU A 235 16.94 -2.44 -12.83
N ARG A 236 16.46 -1.58 -13.74
CA ARG A 236 16.96 -0.23 -13.93
C ARG A 236 16.69 0.66 -12.71
N ILE A 237 15.51 0.56 -12.11
CA ILE A 237 15.17 1.21 -10.83
C ILE A 237 16.21 0.80 -9.78
N MET A 238 16.43 -0.50 -9.60
CA MET A 238 17.42 -0.99 -8.64
C MET A 238 18.84 -0.49 -8.90
N LYS A 239 19.26 -0.44 -10.17
CA LYS A 239 20.58 0.08 -10.54
C LYS A 239 20.70 1.57 -10.20
N GLN A 240 19.66 2.38 -10.45
CA GLN A 240 19.67 3.80 -10.08
C GLN A 240 19.65 3.99 -8.57
N LEU A 241 18.86 3.21 -7.82
CA LEU A 241 18.85 3.26 -6.35
C LEU A 241 20.22 2.90 -5.77
N GLY A 242 20.86 1.86 -6.28
CA GLY A 242 22.21 1.48 -5.86
C GLY A 242 23.25 2.59 -6.08
N ILE A 243 23.07 3.44 -7.10
CA ILE A 243 23.93 4.61 -7.34
C ILE A 243 23.61 5.73 -6.34
N HIS A 244 22.33 6.08 -6.16
CA HIS A 244 21.91 7.16 -5.26
C HIS A 244 22.25 6.87 -3.80
N CYS A 245 22.11 5.61 -3.38
CA CYS A 245 22.43 5.17 -2.02
C CYS A 245 23.89 4.72 -1.84
N LEU A 246 24.74 4.83 -2.88
CA LEU A 246 26.14 4.38 -2.86
C LEU A 246 26.35 2.89 -2.52
N LEU A 247 25.38 2.04 -2.88
CA LEU A 247 25.35 0.60 -2.60
C LEU A 247 25.72 -0.28 -3.81
N SER A 248 26.02 0.31 -4.97
CA SER A 248 26.18 -0.42 -6.24
C SER A 248 27.30 -1.47 -6.26
N SER A 249 28.30 -1.36 -5.39
CA SER A 249 29.39 -2.34 -5.23
C SER A 249 29.17 -3.33 -4.08
N GLN A 250 28.16 -3.11 -3.25
CA GLN A 250 27.97 -3.85 -1.99
C GLN A 250 27.04 -5.06 -2.16
N TYR A 251 26.21 -5.08 -3.19
CA TYR A 251 25.20 -6.11 -3.41
C TYR A 251 25.27 -6.71 -4.82
N GLN A 252 25.14 -8.03 -4.91
CA GLN A 252 25.08 -8.77 -6.17
C GLN A 252 23.73 -9.44 -6.34
N LEU A 253 23.12 -9.28 -7.51
CA LEU A 253 21.85 -9.91 -7.86
C LEU A 253 22.07 -11.41 -8.07
N GLU A 254 21.42 -12.24 -7.26
CA GLU A 254 21.40 -13.70 -7.43
C GLU A 254 20.26 -14.12 -8.34
N SER A 255 19.05 -13.61 -8.11
CA SER A 255 17.87 -14.08 -8.83
C SER A 255 16.79 -13.01 -8.99
N ARG A 256 16.00 -13.16 -10.06
CA ARG A 256 14.87 -12.30 -10.43
C ARG A 256 13.69 -13.18 -10.84
N HIS A 257 12.54 -13.00 -10.19
CA HIS A 257 11.38 -13.84 -10.43
C HIS A 257 10.11 -12.99 -10.47
N PHE A 258 9.21 -13.32 -11.40
CA PHE A 258 7.82 -12.89 -11.29
C PHE A 258 7.15 -13.66 -10.15
N MET A 259 6.19 -13.00 -9.49
CA MET A 259 5.33 -13.62 -8.49
C MET A 259 3.87 -13.46 -8.89
N THR A 260 3.05 -14.43 -8.50
CA THR A 260 1.60 -14.24 -8.56
C THR A 260 1.13 -13.39 -7.37
N PRO A 261 -0.04 -12.73 -7.47
CA PRO A 261 -0.63 -12.02 -6.34
C PRO A 261 -0.79 -12.88 -5.09
N GLU A 262 -1.14 -14.15 -5.22
CA GLU A 262 -1.30 -15.07 -4.10
C GLU A 262 0.05 -15.38 -3.43
N GLN A 263 1.09 -15.60 -4.22
CA GLN A 263 2.45 -15.80 -3.70
C GLN A 263 2.92 -14.56 -2.94
N PHE A 264 2.68 -13.37 -3.49
CA PHE A 264 3.06 -12.12 -2.86
C PHE A 264 2.31 -11.89 -1.55
N ARG A 265 0.98 -12.02 -1.52
CA ARG A 265 0.16 -11.92 -0.30
C ARG A 265 0.64 -12.90 0.76
N LYS A 266 0.90 -14.16 0.39
CA LYS A 266 1.40 -15.17 1.33
C LYS A 266 2.75 -14.76 1.95
N THR A 267 3.68 -14.23 1.15
CA THR A 267 4.93 -13.68 1.67
C THR A 267 4.67 -12.49 2.60
N PHE A 268 3.78 -11.58 2.21
CA PHE A 268 3.45 -10.39 2.97
C PHE A 268 2.88 -10.70 4.37
N TYR A 269 1.99 -11.69 4.47
CA TYR A 269 1.37 -12.06 5.75
C TYR A 269 2.31 -12.82 6.71
N LEU A 270 3.30 -13.54 6.19
CA LEU A 270 4.17 -14.43 6.96
C LEU A 270 5.49 -13.78 7.38
N GLU A 271 5.87 -12.67 6.76
CA GLU A 271 7.20 -12.08 6.91
C GLU A 271 7.13 -10.63 7.42
N ILE A 272 8.26 -10.10 7.89
CA ILE A 272 8.42 -8.71 8.32
C ILE A 272 9.29 -8.02 7.27
N PHE A 273 8.87 -6.84 6.82
CA PHE A 273 9.63 -5.99 5.91
C PHE A 273 10.27 -4.85 6.69
N ASP A 274 11.52 -4.55 6.37
CA ASP A 274 12.25 -3.43 6.95
C ASP A 274 11.82 -2.10 6.31
N TYR A 275 11.43 -2.15 5.03
CA TYR A 275 10.91 -1.01 4.27
C TYR A 275 9.71 -1.48 3.46
N SER A 276 8.59 -0.73 3.47
CA SER A 276 7.42 -1.06 2.65
C SER A 276 6.68 0.20 2.22
N LEU A 277 7.00 0.68 1.02
CA LEU A 277 6.53 1.97 0.52
C LEU A 277 5.48 1.77 -0.59
N LEU A 278 4.49 2.65 -0.65
CA LEU A 278 3.53 2.75 -1.74
C LEU A 278 3.53 4.17 -2.30
N PHE A 279 3.64 4.28 -3.62
CA PHE A 279 3.60 5.54 -4.36
C PHE A 279 2.42 5.55 -5.34
N ASN A 280 1.76 6.70 -5.44
CA ASN A 280 0.90 7.04 -6.56
C ASN A 280 1.74 7.81 -7.59
N THR A 281 1.75 7.36 -8.84
CA THR A 281 2.53 8.00 -9.91
C THR A 281 1.71 8.97 -10.78
N GLY A 282 0.42 9.15 -10.46
CA GLY A 282 -0.59 9.82 -11.29
C GLY A 282 -1.10 8.96 -12.45
N HIS A 283 -0.44 7.84 -12.74
CA HIS A 283 -0.82 6.90 -13.80
C HIS A 283 -0.67 5.45 -13.34
N GLY A 284 -1.14 5.19 -12.12
CA GLY A 284 -1.06 3.91 -11.45
C GLY A 284 -0.06 3.89 -10.30
N TYR A 285 -0.08 2.81 -9.54
CA TYR A 285 0.64 2.68 -8.28
C TYR A 285 1.92 1.86 -8.41
N PHE A 286 2.86 2.17 -7.53
CA PHE A 286 4.14 1.50 -7.42
C PHE A 286 4.45 1.21 -5.95
N ALA A 287 4.52 -0.07 -5.58
CA ALA A 287 4.97 -0.48 -4.26
C ALA A 287 6.41 -1.01 -4.30
N PHE A 288 7.17 -0.66 -3.27
CA PHE A 288 8.57 -1.04 -3.12
C PHE A 288 8.83 -1.53 -1.69
N CYS A 289 9.17 -2.81 -1.55
CA CYS A 289 9.41 -3.41 -0.24
C CYS A 289 10.82 -4.02 -0.16
N ILE A 290 11.49 -3.85 0.98
CA ILE A 290 12.79 -4.47 1.28
C ILE A 290 12.63 -5.37 2.51
N LYS A 291 13.22 -6.55 2.42
CA LYS A 291 13.44 -7.48 3.52
C LYS A 291 14.92 -7.82 3.64
N LEU A 292 15.49 -7.52 4.78
CA LEU A 292 16.84 -7.90 5.21
C LEU A 292 16.74 -9.27 5.90
N VAL A 293 17.49 -10.26 5.42
CA VAL A 293 17.50 -11.65 5.90
C VAL A 293 18.82 -11.99 6.59
#